data_AF-A0A0S7YXQ6-F1
#
_entry.id   AF-A0A0S7YXQ6-F1
#
_cell.length_a   1.000
_cell.length_b   1.000
_cell.length_c   1.000
_cell.angle_alpha   90.00
_cell.angle_beta   90.00
_cell.angle_gamma   90.00
#
_symmetry.space_group_name_H-M   'P 1'
#
loop_
_entity.id
_entity.type
_entity.pdbx_description
1 polymer ?
#
loop_
_entity_poly.entity_id
_entity_poly.type
_entity_poly.pdbx_seq_one_letter_code
_entity_poly.pdbx_strand_id
1 'polypeptide(L)'
;MALLCTRILHEAPQLLRVALWTSAVAAASLGATLLLGAGWLAEQVRGDELARVTAEVAPFAGAMLLVAAAVAVAGLRIRPLAIAGVALAPIALVLGLQPVLAATGESRSARQVATAIRDAGLAAAEIVTIGNYPPSLSYYLERTVLVATDDGKAIRSNYIEEYVRDLAARSGSPLRPADWWQSRLEQCPEPTVFVVERRSREAAEHLGERLPVIGEPGRYTAYGPCQPTVP
;
A
#
# COMPACT_ATOMS: atom_id res chain seq x y z
N MET A 1 -43.99 18.38 24.32
CA MET A 1 -43.19 18.72 23.12
C MET A 1 -42.70 20.17 23.10
N ALA A 2 -43.55 21.20 23.30
CA ALA A 2 -43.13 22.61 23.23
C ALA A 2 -42.04 23.04 24.25
N LEU A 3 -42.05 22.46 25.45
CA LEU A 3 -41.00 22.68 26.48
C LEU A 3 -39.65 22.02 26.14
N LEU A 4 -39.65 20.97 25.31
CA LEU A 4 -38.42 20.32 24.85
C LEU A 4 -37.76 21.14 23.73
N CYS A 5 -38.55 21.65 22.77
CA CYS A 5 -38.05 22.49 21.68
C CYS A 5 -37.45 23.82 22.18
N THR A 6 -38.07 24.45 23.17
CA THR A 6 -37.59 25.72 23.74
C THR A 6 -36.27 25.53 24.51
N ARG A 7 -36.10 24.42 25.23
CA ARG A 7 -34.85 24.08 25.91
C ARG A 7 -33.72 23.79 24.92
N ILE A 8 -34.01 23.05 23.84
CA ILE A 8 -33.06 22.79 22.77
C ILE A 8 -32.67 24.09 22.04
N LEU A 9 -33.62 25.00 21.77
CA LEU A 9 -33.34 26.31 21.14
C LEU A 9 -32.50 27.22 22.03
N HIS A 10 -32.64 27.12 23.35
CA HIS A 10 -31.88 27.93 24.31
C HIS A 10 -30.48 27.36 24.60
N GLU A 11 -30.33 26.03 24.60
CA GLU A 11 -29.05 25.34 24.81
C GLU A 11 -28.25 25.11 23.51
N ALA A 12 -28.87 25.17 22.33
CA ALA A 12 -28.22 25.09 21.02
C ALA A 12 -26.95 25.95 20.88
N PRO A 13 -26.92 27.23 21.29
CA PRO A 13 -25.70 28.03 21.22
C PRO A 13 -24.60 27.56 22.18
N GLN A 14 -24.94 26.97 23.32
CA GLN A 14 -23.97 26.39 24.27
C GLN A 14 -23.43 25.05 23.75
N LEU A 15 -24.30 24.16 23.30
CA LEU A 15 -23.93 22.87 22.71
C LEU A 15 -23.03 23.04 21.47
N LEU A 16 -23.37 23.98 20.59
CA LEU A 16 -22.54 24.31 19.43
C LEU A 16 -21.17 24.84 19.85
N ARG A 17 -21.10 25.71 20.87
CA ARG A 17 -19.84 26.26 21.35
C ARG A 17 -18.96 25.17 21.98
N VAL A 18 -19.53 24.26 22.76
CA VAL A 18 -18.82 23.10 23.32
C VAL A 18 -18.31 22.19 22.19
N ALA A 19 -19.15 21.87 21.21
CA ALA A 19 -18.75 21.05 20.06
C ALA A 19 -17.57 21.70 19.31
N LEU A 20 -17.67 22.99 18.95
CA LEU A 20 -16.59 23.72 18.28
C LEU A 20 -15.28 23.71 19.11
N TRP A 21 -15.38 23.89 20.43
CA TRP A 21 -14.22 23.86 21.32
C TRP A 21 -13.58 22.48 21.37
N THR A 22 -14.38 21.42 21.55
CA THR A 22 -13.89 20.05 21.57
C THR A 22 -13.24 19.63 20.25
N SER A 23 -13.82 20.02 19.11
CA SER A 23 -13.23 19.78 17.79
C SER A 23 -11.91 20.53 17.61
N ALA A 24 -11.83 21.79 18.05
CA ALA A 24 -10.59 22.56 17.98
C ALA A 24 -9.48 21.95 18.85
N VAL A 25 -9.80 21.48 20.07
CA VAL A 25 -8.85 20.79 20.95
C VAL A 25 -8.41 19.46 20.37
N ALA A 26 -9.32 18.68 19.79
CA ALA A 26 -8.99 17.43 19.13
C ALA A 26 -8.06 17.66 17.93
N ALA A 27 -8.36 18.67 17.09
CA ALA A 27 -7.49 19.06 15.98
C ALA A 27 -6.13 19.56 16.45
N ALA A 28 -6.07 20.37 17.52
CA ALA A 28 -4.81 20.87 18.07
C ALA A 28 -3.95 19.77 18.68
N SER A 29 -4.55 18.85 19.44
CA SER A 29 -3.84 17.71 20.05
C SER A 29 -3.32 16.73 19.01
N LEU A 30 -4.13 16.37 18.01
CA LEU A 30 -3.69 15.55 16.88
C LEU A 30 -2.61 16.27 16.06
N GLY A 31 -2.79 17.56 15.78
CA GLY A 31 -1.83 18.38 15.04
C GLY A 31 -0.49 18.48 15.74
N ALA A 32 -0.47 18.72 17.05
CA ALA A 32 0.74 18.72 17.86
C ALA A 32 1.40 17.34 17.90
N THR A 33 0.62 16.27 18.00
CA THR A 33 1.13 14.88 17.98
C THR A 33 1.81 14.57 16.66
N LEU A 34 1.21 14.95 15.52
CA LEU A 34 1.82 14.75 14.21
C LEU A 34 3.05 15.62 13.99
N LEU A 35 3.03 16.87 14.47
CA LEU A 35 4.14 17.80 14.33
C LEU A 35 5.37 17.38 15.14
N LEU A 36 5.17 16.97 16.39
CA LEU A 36 6.26 16.62 17.31
C LEU A 36 6.63 15.13 17.26
N GLY A 37 5.68 14.27 16.93
CA GLY A 37 5.83 12.81 16.89
C GLY A 37 6.18 12.24 15.52
N ALA A 38 6.46 13.07 14.51
CA ALA A 38 6.73 12.63 13.14
C ALA A 38 7.86 11.58 13.04
N GLY A 39 8.97 11.80 13.76
CA GLY A 39 10.10 10.86 13.77
C GLY A 39 9.74 9.50 14.40
N TRP A 40 9.06 9.54 15.55
CA TRP A 40 8.58 8.33 16.22
C TRP A 40 7.56 7.56 15.37
N LEU A 41 6.64 8.26 14.70
CA LEU A 41 5.70 7.65 13.76
C LEU A 41 6.42 6.98 12.59
N ALA A 42 7.43 7.64 12.02
CA ALA A 42 8.22 7.08 10.92
C ALA A 42 8.94 5.78 11.31
N GLU A 43 9.47 5.69 12.54
CA GLU A 43 10.11 4.47 13.06
C GLU A 43 9.13 3.29 13.23
N GLN A 44 7.87 3.56 13.55
CA GLN A 44 6.85 2.51 13.71
C GLN A 44 6.36 1.94 12.36
N VAL A 45 6.62 2.66 11.27
CA VAL A 45 6.11 2.31 9.94
C VAL A 45 7.08 1.36 9.22
N ARG A 46 6.52 0.29 8.65
CA ARG A 46 7.31 -0.72 7.92
C ARG A 46 7.56 -0.27 6.48
N GLY A 47 8.83 -0.03 6.16
CA GLY A 47 9.32 0.24 4.79
C GLY A 47 9.98 1.61 4.68
N ASP A 48 11.21 1.64 4.14
CA ASP A 48 12.09 2.82 4.17
C ASP A 48 11.47 4.04 3.48
N GLU A 49 10.83 3.82 2.32
CA GLU A 49 10.15 4.88 1.57
C GLU A 49 8.93 5.42 2.33
N LEU A 50 8.13 4.54 2.92
CA LEU A 50 6.93 4.95 3.65
C LEU A 50 7.30 5.68 4.96
N ALA A 51 8.35 5.24 5.64
CA ALA A 51 8.90 5.93 6.81
C ALA A 51 9.38 7.34 6.44
N ARG A 52 10.14 7.48 5.35
CA ARG A 52 10.60 8.78 4.85
C ARG A 52 9.44 9.71 4.49
N VAL A 53 8.48 9.24 3.69
CA VAL A 53 7.29 10.03 3.31
C VAL A 53 6.50 10.43 4.56
N THR A 54 6.35 9.54 5.53
CA THR A 54 5.67 9.84 6.79
C THR A 54 6.40 10.95 7.57
N ALA A 55 7.73 10.88 7.68
CA ALA A 55 8.53 11.88 8.38
C ALA A 55 8.46 13.27 7.72
N GLU A 56 8.41 13.33 6.38
CA GLU A 56 8.30 14.59 5.62
C GLU A 56 6.89 15.20 5.72
N VAL A 57 5.85 14.36 5.72
CA VAL A 57 4.45 14.80 5.54
C VAL A 57 3.71 15.02 6.86
N ALA A 58 4.01 14.23 7.90
CA ALA A 58 3.43 14.37 9.23
C ALA A 58 3.53 15.80 9.81
N PRO A 59 4.69 16.50 9.75
CA PRO A 59 4.77 17.86 10.29
C PRO A 59 3.93 18.86 9.49
N PHE A 60 3.84 18.71 8.17
CA PHE A 60 2.99 19.55 7.34
C PHE A 60 1.50 19.36 7.66
N ALA A 61 1.04 18.10 7.73
CA ALA A 61 -0.33 17.78 8.14
C ALA A 61 -0.63 18.28 9.56
N GLY A 62 0.32 18.14 10.48
CA GLY A 62 0.24 18.65 11.84
C GLY A 62 0.09 20.18 11.89
N ALA A 63 0.89 20.90 11.12
CA ALA A 63 0.81 22.36 11.00
C ALA A 63 -0.54 22.82 10.44
N MET A 64 -1.07 22.15 9.41
CA MET A 64 -2.39 22.49 8.87
C MET A 64 -3.52 22.27 9.89
N LEU A 65 -3.45 21.20 10.70
CA LEU A 65 -4.41 20.96 11.78
C LEU A 65 -4.32 22.02 12.89
N LEU A 66 -3.11 22.47 13.23
CA LEU A 66 -2.91 23.55 14.19
C LEU A 66 -3.46 24.89 13.66
N VAL A 67 -3.28 25.20 12.38
CA VAL A 67 -3.89 26.38 11.74
C VAL A 67 -5.41 26.28 11.76
N ALA A 68 -5.98 25.13 11.41
CA ALA A 68 -7.43 24.89 11.46
C ALA A 68 -7.99 25.08 12.88
N ALA A 69 -7.29 24.55 13.89
CA ALA A 69 -7.64 24.75 15.30
C ALA A 69 -7.56 26.23 15.72
N ALA A 70 -6.49 26.94 15.32
CA ALA A 70 -6.33 28.37 15.60
C ALA A 70 -7.45 29.22 14.98
N VAL A 71 -7.82 28.93 13.72
CA VAL A 71 -8.95 29.58 13.03
C VAL A 71 -10.27 29.28 13.74
N ALA A 72 -10.48 28.02 14.17
CA ALA A 72 -11.67 27.64 14.91
C ALA A 72 -11.79 28.39 16.25
N VAL A 73 -10.69 28.49 17.01
CA VAL A 73 -10.63 29.19 18.30
C VAL A 73 -10.79 30.71 18.13
N ALA A 74 -10.09 31.33 17.19
CA ALA A 74 -10.22 32.75 16.88
C ALA A 74 -11.65 33.08 16.40
N GLY A 75 -12.26 32.15 15.66
CA GLY A 75 -13.64 32.23 15.18
C GLY A 75 -14.72 32.01 16.24
N LEU A 76 -14.41 31.67 17.50
CA LEU A 76 -15.44 31.44 18.53
C LEU A 76 -16.33 32.67 18.81
N ARG A 77 -15.88 33.86 18.41
CA ARG A 77 -16.66 35.11 18.44
C ARG A 77 -17.41 35.39 17.13
N ILE A 78 -17.00 34.76 16.03
CA ILE A 78 -17.54 34.93 14.68
C ILE A 78 -17.95 33.55 14.16
N ARG A 79 -19.21 33.16 14.41
CA ARG A 79 -19.77 31.83 14.08
C ARG A 79 -19.34 31.24 12.72
N PRO A 80 -19.41 31.96 11.58
CA PRO A 80 -19.01 31.37 10.30
C PRO A 80 -17.52 31.01 10.25
N LEU A 81 -16.65 31.78 10.92
CA LEU A 81 -15.22 31.50 10.98
C LEU A 81 -14.90 30.27 11.84
N ALA A 82 -15.63 30.07 12.95
CA ALA A 82 -15.49 28.86 13.75
C ALA A 82 -15.89 27.60 12.97
N ILE A 83 -17.01 27.67 12.25
CA ILE A 83 -17.48 26.56 11.39
C ILE A 83 -16.46 26.27 10.29
N ALA A 84 -15.93 27.31 9.63
CA ALA A 84 -14.90 27.17 8.62
C ALA A 84 -13.61 26.53 9.18
N GLY A 85 -13.15 26.96 10.36
CA GLY A 85 -12.00 26.38 11.05
C GLY A 85 -12.16 24.90 11.36
N VAL A 86 -13.34 24.50 11.84
CA VAL A 86 -13.64 23.08 12.10
C VAL A 86 -13.76 22.28 10.80
N ALA A 87 -14.36 22.84 9.75
CA ALA A 87 -14.47 22.19 8.44
C ALA A 87 -13.12 22.04 7.73
N LEU A 88 -12.15 22.92 8.01
CA LEU A 88 -10.79 22.84 7.49
C LEU A 88 -10.02 21.63 8.02
N ALA A 89 -10.31 21.15 9.24
CA ALA A 89 -9.60 20.02 9.84
C ALA A 89 -9.69 18.71 9.02
N PRO A 90 -10.87 18.20 8.60
CA PRO A 90 -10.94 17.00 7.76
C PRO A 90 -10.32 17.22 6.37
N ILE A 91 -10.41 18.43 5.80
CA ILE A 91 -9.79 18.76 4.52
C ILE A 91 -8.25 18.69 4.64
N ALA A 92 -7.69 19.32 5.68
CA ALA A 92 -6.27 19.28 5.99
C ALA A 92 -5.78 17.83 6.18
N LEU A 93 -6.58 17.00 6.85
CA LEU A 93 -6.26 15.59 7.03
C LEU A 93 -6.25 14.83 5.70
N VAL A 94 -7.30 14.95 4.89
CA VAL A 94 -7.39 14.23 3.60
C VAL A 94 -6.26 14.63 2.66
N LEU A 95 -5.96 15.92 2.55
CA LEU A 95 -4.88 16.43 1.70
C LEU A 95 -3.51 16.07 2.25
N GLY A 96 -3.32 16.21 3.56
CA GLY A 96 -2.08 15.84 4.25
C GLY A 96 -1.76 14.36 4.17
N LEU A 97 -2.76 13.47 4.18
CA LEU A 97 -2.54 12.03 4.09
C LEU A 97 -2.36 11.50 2.67
N GLN A 98 -2.64 12.29 1.62
CA GLN A 98 -2.52 11.83 0.22
C GLN A 98 -1.16 11.19 -0.09
N PRO A 99 0.00 11.79 0.27
CA PRO A 99 1.29 11.21 -0.08
C PRO A 99 1.56 9.89 0.66
N VAL A 100 1.12 9.78 1.92
CA VAL A 100 1.25 8.55 2.71
C VAL A 100 0.36 7.45 2.13
N LEU A 101 -0.86 7.78 1.71
CA LEU A 101 -1.77 6.86 1.03
C LEU A 101 -1.18 6.41 -0.31
N ALA A 102 -0.60 7.33 -1.08
CA ALA A 102 0.07 7.04 -2.35
C ALA A 102 1.28 6.13 -2.15
N ALA A 103 2.17 6.44 -1.20
CA ALA A 103 3.34 5.60 -0.87
C ALA A 103 2.93 4.22 -0.32
N THR A 104 1.84 4.15 0.45
CA THR A 104 1.28 2.87 0.90
C THR A 104 0.72 2.06 -0.27
N GLY A 105 0.05 2.73 -1.22
CA GLY A 105 -0.43 2.11 -2.45
C GLY A 105 0.73 1.57 -3.28
N GLU A 106 1.77 2.38 -3.47
CA GLU A 106 2.93 2.05 -4.30
C GLU A 106 3.75 0.91 -3.69
N SER A 107 4.01 0.93 -2.37
CA SER A 107 4.71 -0.15 -1.67
C SER A 107 3.96 -1.50 -1.70
N ARG A 108 2.64 -1.48 -1.84
CA ARG A 108 1.80 -2.68 -2.01
C ARG A 108 1.62 -3.09 -3.48
N SER A 109 1.92 -2.19 -4.40
CA SER A 109 1.71 -2.36 -5.82
C SER A 109 2.85 -3.13 -6.47
N ALA A 110 2.52 -3.95 -7.46
CA ALA A 110 3.50 -4.56 -8.36
C ALA A 110 3.81 -3.68 -9.58
N ARG A 111 3.37 -2.41 -9.60
CA ARG A 111 3.50 -1.49 -10.74
C ARG A 111 4.95 -1.30 -11.17
N GLN A 112 5.84 -1.02 -10.22
CA GLN A 112 7.25 -0.80 -10.52
C GLN A 112 7.91 -2.06 -11.10
N VAL A 113 7.60 -3.25 -10.58
CA VAL A 113 8.08 -4.52 -11.15
C VAL A 113 7.58 -4.68 -12.59
N ALA A 114 6.28 -4.43 -12.81
CA ALA A 114 5.70 -4.53 -14.14
C ALA A 114 6.34 -3.54 -15.12
N THR A 115 6.61 -2.31 -14.68
CA THR A 115 7.35 -1.31 -15.48
C THR A 115 8.77 -1.78 -15.78
N ALA A 116 9.53 -2.27 -14.80
CA ALA A 116 10.88 -2.78 -15.02
C ALA A 116 10.90 -3.93 -16.04
N ILE A 117 9.93 -4.86 -15.97
CA ILE A 117 9.77 -5.95 -16.95
C ILE A 117 9.46 -5.42 -18.35
N ARG A 118 8.58 -4.41 -18.48
CA ARG A 118 8.25 -3.79 -19.77
C ARG A 118 9.42 -3.02 -20.36
N ASP A 119 10.11 -2.23 -19.55
CA ASP A 119 11.24 -1.40 -19.97
C ASP A 119 12.42 -2.25 -20.42
N ALA A 120 12.58 -3.45 -19.82
CA ALA A 120 13.53 -4.47 -20.28
C ALA A 120 13.11 -5.18 -21.58
N GLY A 121 11.94 -4.86 -22.15
CA GLY A 121 11.42 -5.51 -23.36
C GLY A 121 10.86 -6.93 -23.13
N LEU A 122 10.60 -7.31 -21.87
CA LEU A 122 10.22 -8.66 -21.47
C LEU A 122 8.71 -8.81 -21.25
N ALA A 123 7.90 -7.90 -21.78
CA ALA A 123 6.43 -7.95 -21.66
C ALA A 123 5.83 -9.25 -22.24
N ALA A 124 6.48 -9.83 -23.24
CA ALA A 124 6.09 -11.10 -23.86
C ALA A 124 6.57 -12.34 -23.11
N ALA A 125 7.58 -12.23 -22.24
CA ALA A 125 8.16 -13.35 -21.50
C ALA A 125 7.14 -14.00 -20.54
N GLU A 126 7.25 -15.30 -20.31
CA GLU A 126 6.49 -15.98 -19.26
C GLU A 126 6.85 -15.40 -17.89
N ILE A 127 5.87 -15.18 -17.02
CA ILE A 127 6.09 -14.61 -15.70
C ILE A 127 5.74 -15.65 -14.65
N VAL A 128 6.72 -15.98 -13.80
CA VAL A 128 6.58 -16.96 -12.72
C VAL A 128 6.81 -16.26 -11.40
N THR A 129 5.85 -16.39 -10.48
CA THR A 129 5.96 -15.90 -9.11
C THR A 129 6.21 -17.06 -8.16
N ILE A 130 7.17 -16.93 -7.23
CA ILE A 130 7.61 -18.04 -6.37
C ILE A 130 7.22 -17.73 -4.93
N GLY A 131 6.39 -18.59 -4.33
CA GLY A 131 6.02 -18.53 -2.91
C GLY A 131 5.20 -17.30 -2.49
N ASN A 132 4.87 -16.40 -3.42
CA ASN A 132 4.05 -15.22 -3.18
C ASN A 132 3.39 -14.75 -4.48
N TYR A 133 2.14 -14.28 -4.42
CA TYR A 133 1.43 -13.75 -5.59
C TYR A 133 1.18 -12.24 -5.44
N PRO A 134 1.82 -11.38 -6.25
CA PRO A 134 1.52 -9.95 -6.30
C PRO A 134 0.21 -9.72 -7.10
N PRO A 135 -0.92 -9.37 -6.46
CA PRO A 135 -2.24 -9.45 -7.12
C PRO A 135 -2.41 -8.46 -8.28
N SER A 136 -1.76 -7.30 -8.20
CA SER A 136 -1.82 -6.28 -9.24
C SER A 136 -0.85 -6.54 -10.40
N LEU A 137 0.04 -7.54 -10.32
CA LEU A 137 1.05 -7.79 -11.37
C LEU A 137 0.39 -8.26 -12.66
N SER A 138 -0.53 -9.21 -12.55
CA SER A 138 -1.31 -9.72 -13.70
C SER A 138 -2.09 -8.59 -14.38
N TYR A 139 -2.62 -7.65 -13.59
CA TYR A 139 -3.31 -6.47 -14.10
C TYR A 139 -2.38 -5.53 -14.88
N TYR A 140 -1.23 -5.16 -14.32
CA TYR A 140 -0.31 -4.23 -15.00
C TYR A 140 0.41 -4.82 -16.21
N LEU A 141 0.61 -6.13 -16.24
CA LEU A 141 1.15 -6.84 -17.39
C LEU A 141 0.08 -7.29 -18.38
N GLU A 142 -1.20 -7.09 -18.05
CA GLU A 142 -2.37 -7.50 -18.85
C GLU A 142 -2.34 -8.99 -19.23
N ARG A 143 -1.82 -9.85 -18.34
CA ARG A 143 -1.63 -11.28 -18.59
C ARG A 143 -1.67 -12.12 -17.32
N THR A 144 -1.95 -13.40 -17.51
CA THR A 144 -1.85 -14.40 -16.45
C THR A 144 -0.39 -14.56 -16.03
N VAL A 145 -0.18 -14.64 -14.71
CA VAL A 145 1.12 -14.89 -14.09
C VAL A 145 1.05 -16.29 -13.46
N LEU A 146 2.07 -17.10 -13.67
CA LEU A 146 2.16 -18.42 -13.05
C LEU A 146 2.58 -18.28 -11.59
N VAL A 147 2.06 -19.15 -10.73
CA VAL A 147 2.33 -19.13 -9.28
C VAL A 147 2.85 -20.49 -8.85
N ALA A 148 4.11 -20.56 -8.45
CA ALA A 148 4.71 -21.75 -7.87
C ALA A 148 4.44 -21.78 -6.35
N THR A 149 3.53 -22.67 -5.92
CA THR A 149 3.09 -22.82 -4.53
C THR A 149 2.43 -24.18 -4.31
N ASP A 150 2.72 -24.81 -3.17
CA ASP A 150 2.09 -26.09 -2.78
C ASP A 150 0.91 -25.92 -1.82
N ASP A 151 0.87 -24.80 -1.10
CA ASP A 151 -0.09 -24.57 -0.01
C ASP A 151 -1.13 -23.49 -0.34
N GLY A 152 -0.99 -22.79 -1.47
CA GLY A 152 -1.92 -21.74 -1.90
C GLY A 152 -1.84 -20.46 -1.06
N LYS A 153 -1.04 -20.43 0.01
CA LYS A 153 -0.90 -19.27 0.91
C LYS A 153 -0.35 -18.04 0.20
N ALA A 154 0.41 -18.26 -0.87
CA ALA A 154 0.88 -17.22 -1.77
C ALA A 154 -0.27 -16.31 -2.28
N ILE A 155 -1.47 -16.87 -2.48
CA ILE A 155 -2.63 -16.18 -3.06
C ILE A 155 -3.56 -15.61 -1.98
N ARG A 156 -3.43 -16.03 -0.71
CA ARG A 156 -4.19 -15.52 0.45
C ARG A 156 -5.71 -15.64 0.27
N SER A 157 -6.15 -16.80 -0.22
CA SER A 157 -7.55 -17.14 -0.38
C SER A 157 -7.81 -18.48 0.29
N ASN A 158 -8.68 -18.49 1.30
CA ASN A 158 -9.04 -19.72 2.02
C ASN A 158 -9.50 -20.82 1.05
N TYR A 159 -10.25 -20.46 0.01
CA TYR A 159 -10.70 -21.41 -1.02
C TYR A 159 -9.52 -22.00 -1.80
N ILE A 160 -8.50 -21.20 -2.15
CA ILE A 160 -7.34 -21.72 -2.88
C ILE A 160 -6.49 -22.58 -1.96
N GLU A 161 -6.28 -22.19 -0.71
CA GLU A 161 -5.54 -22.99 0.27
C GLU A 161 -6.18 -24.37 0.48
N GLU A 162 -7.51 -24.42 0.56
CA GLU A 162 -8.25 -25.68 0.74
C GLU A 162 -8.21 -26.58 -0.51
N TYR A 163 -8.27 -26.00 -1.71
CA TYR A 163 -8.40 -26.74 -2.98
C TYR A 163 -7.17 -26.63 -3.89
N VAL A 164 -5.99 -26.25 -3.37
CA VAL A 164 -4.79 -25.92 -4.18
C VAL A 164 -4.41 -27.06 -5.13
N ARG A 165 -4.46 -28.31 -4.66
CA ARG A 165 -4.08 -29.48 -5.46
C ARG A 165 -5.06 -29.73 -6.60
N ASP A 166 -6.35 -29.66 -6.30
CA ASP A 166 -7.42 -29.84 -7.31
C ASP A 166 -7.39 -28.71 -8.34
N LEU A 167 -7.11 -27.48 -7.90
CA LEU A 167 -6.96 -26.32 -8.78
C LEU A 167 -5.71 -26.40 -9.64
N ALA A 168 -4.58 -26.89 -9.11
CA ALA A 168 -3.35 -27.09 -9.87
C ALA A 168 -3.48 -28.20 -10.93
N ALA A 169 -4.30 -29.24 -10.66
CA ALA A 169 -4.54 -30.33 -11.60
C ALA A 169 -5.45 -29.94 -12.80
N ARG A 170 -6.15 -28.80 -12.75
CA ARG A 170 -7.02 -28.35 -13.84
C ARG A 170 -6.21 -27.90 -15.05
N SER A 171 -6.67 -28.30 -16.24
CA SER A 171 -6.10 -27.80 -17.50
C SER A 171 -6.17 -26.27 -17.55
N GLY A 172 -5.06 -25.63 -17.95
CA GLY A 172 -4.94 -24.18 -18.04
C GLY A 172 -4.78 -23.45 -16.69
N SER A 173 -4.66 -24.18 -15.57
CA SER A 173 -4.42 -23.55 -14.26
C SER A 173 -3.12 -22.73 -14.26
N PRO A 174 -3.06 -21.56 -13.61
CA PRO A 174 -1.82 -20.82 -13.41
C PRO A 174 -0.98 -21.37 -12.24
N LEU A 175 -1.53 -22.29 -11.44
CA LEU A 175 -0.84 -22.85 -10.28
C LEU A 175 0.15 -23.93 -10.71
N ARG A 176 1.33 -23.91 -10.13
CA ARG A 176 2.40 -24.89 -10.34
C ARG A 176 2.90 -25.38 -8.97
N PRO A 177 3.39 -26.63 -8.88
CA PRO A 177 4.10 -27.12 -7.69
C PRO A 177 5.23 -26.16 -7.28
N ALA A 178 5.55 -26.09 -5.99
CA ALA A 178 6.51 -25.13 -5.46
C ALA A 178 7.94 -25.30 -5.98
N ASP A 179 8.31 -26.50 -6.43
CA ASP A 179 9.62 -26.86 -7.01
C ASP A 179 9.66 -26.67 -8.54
N TRP A 180 8.50 -26.56 -9.20
CA TRP A 180 8.38 -26.50 -10.65
C TRP A 180 9.24 -25.41 -11.29
N TRP A 181 9.38 -24.25 -10.63
CA TRP A 181 10.15 -23.13 -11.16
C TRP A 181 11.65 -23.46 -11.33
N GLN A 182 12.20 -24.40 -10.57
CA GLN A 182 13.60 -24.84 -10.69
C GLN A 182 13.79 -25.59 -12.01
N SER A 183 12.91 -26.54 -12.30
CA SER A 183 12.92 -27.25 -13.59
C SER A 183 12.71 -26.29 -14.77
N ARG A 184 11.87 -25.25 -14.57
CA ARG A 184 11.64 -24.22 -15.57
C ARG A 184 12.86 -23.34 -15.80
N LEU A 185 13.61 -23.01 -14.75
CA LEU A 185 14.86 -22.27 -14.83
C LEU A 185 15.94 -23.07 -15.56
N GLU A 186 16.03 -24.37 -15.31
CA GLU A 186 17.03 -25.26 -15.91
C GLU A 186 16.79 -25.53 -17.39
N GLN A 187 15.53 -25.76 -17.78
CA GLN A 187 15.17 -26.10 -19.17
C GLN A 187 14.89 -24.86 -20.02
N CYS A 188 14.37 -23.79 -19.39
CA CYS A 188 13.97 -22.52 -19.98
C CYS A 188 13.45 -22.60 -21.43
N PRO A 189 12.43 -23.40 -21.77
CA PRO A 189 12.05 -23.57 -23.18
C PRO A 189 11.47 -22.29 -23.81
N GLU A 190 11.06 -21.32 -22.99
CA GLU A 190 10.64 -19.99 -23.40
C GLU A 190 11.26 -18.93 -22.46
N PRO A 191 11.49 -17.69 -22.93
CA PRO A 191 11.97 -16.61 -22.09
C PRO A 191 11.08 -16.44 -20.86
N THR A 192 11.65 -16.62 -19.66
CA THR A 192 10.90 -16.61 -18.40
C THR A 192 11.51 -15.62 -17.42
N VAL A 193 10.66 -14.79 -16.81
CA VAL A 193 10.98 -13.86 -15.72
C VAL A 193 10.46 -14.43 -14.41
N PHE A 194 11.33 -14.47 -13.40
CA PHE A 194 11.02 -14.96 -12.07
C PHE A 194 10.86 -13.78 -11.11
N VAL A 195 9.72 -13.72 -10.42
CA VAL A 195 9.41 -12.68 -9.45
C VAL A 195 9.32 -13.31 -8.06
N VAL A 196 10.11 -12.79 -7.13
CA VAL A 196 10.15 -13.25 -5.75
C VAL A 196 9.86 -12.11 -4.79
N GLU A 197 9.31 -12.43 -3.62
CA GLU A 197 9.28 -11.45 -2.53
C GLU A 197 10.70 -11.26 -2.00
N ARG A 198 11.09 -10.01 -1.70
CA ARG A 198 12.43 -9.66 -1.22
C ARG A 198 12.87 -10.42 0.04
N ARG A 199 11.92 -10.96 0.81
CA ARG A 199 12.19 -11.74 2.03
C ARG A 199 12.43 -13.23 1.77
N SER A 200 12.16 -13.71 0.56
CA SER A 200 12.40 -15.10 0.17
C SER A 200 13.87 -15.29 -0.17
N ARG A 201 14.71 -15.52 0.85
CA ARG A 201 16.17 -15.62 0.70
C ARG A 201 16.58 -16.77 -0.22
N GLU A 202 16.02 -17.96 0.00
CA GLU A 202 16.39 -19.16 -0.75
C GLU A 202 16.16 -18.99 -2.27
N ALA A 203 14.98 -18.52 -2.66
CA ALA A 203 14.68 -18.29 -4.07
C ALA A 203 15.50 -17.11 -4.64
N ALA A 204 15.72 -16.04 -3.87
CA ALA A 204 16.51 -14.89 -4.31
C ALA A 204 18.00 -15.24 -4.50
N GLU A 205 18.59 -16.02 -3.60
CA GLU A 205 19.97 -16.51 -3.70
C GLU A 205 20.12 -17.40 -4.94
N HIS A 206 19.24 -18.39 -5.10
CA HIS A 206 19.30 -19.32 -6.22
C HIS A 206 19.11 -18.64 -7.59
N LEU A 207 18.23 -17.64 -7.68
CA LEU A 207 18.03 -16.87 -8.90
C LEU A 207 19.16 -15.87 -9.16
N GLY A 208 19.67 -15.20 -8.11
CA GLY A 208 20.72 -14.20 -8.23
C GLY A 208 22.07 -14.76 -8.68
N GLU A 209 22.33 -16.04 -8.43
CA GLU A 209 23.51 -16.75 -8.95
C GLU A 209 23.44 -17.05 -10.45
N ARG A 210 22.23 -17.07 -11.04
CA ARG A 210 21.98 -17.61 -12.39
C ARG A 210 21.44 -16.58 -13.37
N LEU A 211 20.73 -15.57 -12.90
CA LEU A 211 20.02 -14.61 -13.73
C LEU A 211 20.31 -13.17 -13.31
N PRO A 212 20.36 -12.25 -14.29
CA PRO A 212 20.47 -10.83 -13.98
C PRO A 212 19.20 -10.32 -13.31
N VAL A 213 19.37 -9.31 -12.47
CA VAL A 213 18.26 -8.58 -11.87
C VAL A 213 17.68 -7.61 -12.90
N ILE A 214 16.39 -7.73 -13.19
CA ILE A 214 15.64 -6.78 -14.03
C ILE A 214 15.26 -5.55 -13.22
N GLY A 215 14.91 -5.74 -11.95
CA GLY A 215 14.64 -4.67 -11.01
C GLY A 215 14.29 -5.16 -9.61
N GLU A 216 14.60 -4.33 -8.61
CA GLU A 216 14.32 -4.57 -7.18
C GLU A 216 13.33 -3.56 -6.57
N PRO A 217 12.19 -3.25 -7.22
CA PRO A 217 11.35 -2.18 -6.71
C PRO A 217 10.51 -2.65 -5.52
N GLY A 218 10.71 -2.00 -4.38
CA GLY A 218 9.88 -2.25 -3.20
C GLY A 218 9.88 -3.75 -2.84
N ARG A 219 8.71 -4.29 -2.52
CA ARG A 219 8.57 -5.62 -1.90
C ARG A 219 9.06 -6.81 -2.76
N TYR A 220 9.32 -6.62 -4.04
CA TYR A 220 9.57 -7.71 -4.98
C TYR A 220 10.84 -7.49 -5.78
N THR A 221 11.48 -8.59 -6.17
CA THR A 221 12.62 -8.60 -7.10
C THR A 221 12.27 -9.45 -8.30
N ALA A 222 12.57 -8.94 -9.50
CA ALA A 222 12.42 -9.65 -10.76
C ALA A 222 13.79 -10.04 -11.32
N TYR A 223 13.93 -11.31 -11.69
CA TYR A 223 15.12 -11.91 -12.27
C TYR A 223 14.83 -12.43 -13.67
N GLY A 224 15.80 -12.29 -14.57
CA GLY A 224 15.78 -12.89 -15.90
C GLY A 224 15.99 -11.90 -17.06
N PRO A 225 15.53 -12.28 -18.27
CA PRO A 225 14.88 -13.54 -18.56
C PRO A 225 15.91 -14.68 -18.49
N CYS A 226 15.47 -15.90 -18.18
CA CYS A 226 16.24 -17.06 -18.63
C CYS A 226 16.17 -17.11 -20.18
N GLN A 227 17.22 -17.58 -20.83
CA GLN A 227 17.22 -17.72 -22.29
C GLN A 227 16.96 -19.17 -22.69
N PRO A 228 16.20 -19.42 -23.77
CA PRO A 228 16.05 -20.76 -24.30
C PRO A 228 17.38 -21.40 -24.64
N THR A 229 17.63 -22.57 -24.07
CA THR A 229 18.67 -23.47 -24.58
C THR A 229 18.21 -23.93 -25.96
N VAL A 230 18.78 -23.31 -27.00
CA VAL A 230 18.60 -23.75 -28.38
C VAL A 230 19.14 -25.18 -28.47
N PRO A 231 18.35 -26.17 -28.94
CA PRO A 231 18.85 -27.51 -29.20
C PRO A 231 19.92 -27.53 -30.30
#